data_AF-A0A7Y2UYX7-F1
#
_entry.id   AF-A0A7Y2UYX7-F1
#
_cell.length_a   1.000
_cell.length_b   1.000
_cell.length_c   1.000
_cell.angle_alpha   90.00
_cell.angle_beta   90.00
_cell.angle_gamma   90.00
#
_symmetry.space_group_name_H-M   'P 1'
#
loop_
_entity.id
_entity.type
_entity.pdbx_description
1 polymer ?
#
loop_
_entity_poly.entity_id
_entity_poly.type
_entity_poly.pdbx_seq_one_letter_code
_entity_poly.pdbx_strand_id
1 'polypeptide(L)'
;MKITGTGTTQQQLTVPTFKKEKILVPTVHKMDEFTLFFNSVFDKIRTNNSQIQSLQQTRDTLLPKLMSGALRVSKDGQLRVNTLKNKIKTRL
;
A
#
# COMPACT_ATOMS: atom_id res chain seq x y z
N MET A 1 -30.13 0.68 2.10
CA MET A 1 -29.70 1.92 2.77
C MET A 1 -28.98 2.78 1.73
N LYS A 2 -29.56 3.90 1.30
CA LYS A 2 -29.01 4.72 0.21
C LYS A 2 -28.79 6.14 0.72
N ILE A 3 -27.58 6.41 1.21
CA ILE A 3 -27.19 7.75 1.62
C ILE A 3 -26.96 8.54 0.32
N THR A 4 -27.95 9.33 -0.06
CA THR A 4 -27.89 10.09 -1.32
C THR A 4 -27.32 11.47 -0.99
N GLY A 5 -26.15 11.80 -1.54
CA GLY A 5 -25.58 13.13 -1.37
C GLY A 5 -26.48 14.17 -2.01
N THR A 6 -26.71 15.28 -1.31
CA THR A 6 -27.50 16.39 -1.83
C THR A 6 -26.58 17.30 -2.65
N GLY A 7 -26.88 17.47 -3.94
CA GLY A 7 -26.12 18.30 -4.89
C GLY A 7 -25.97 17.63 -6.26
N THR A 8 -26.28 18.34 -7.35
CA THR A 8 -26.20 17.80 -8.73
C THR A 8 -24.78 17.82 -9.30
N THR A 9 -23.88 18.63 -8.72
CA THR A 9 -22.48 18.82 -9.16
C THR A 9 -21.44 18.29 -8.18
N GLN A 10 -21.70 18.32 -6.87
CA GLN A 10 -20.90 17.65 -5.84
C GLN A 10 -21.81 17.00 -4.81
N GLN A 11 -21.62 15.70 -4.57
CA GLN A 11 -22.38 15.01 -3.53
C GLN A 11 -21.87 15.43 -2.16
N GLN A 12 -22.69 16.21 -1.45
CA GLN A 12 -22.39 16.62 -0.09
C GLN A 12 -23.20 15.77 0.89
N LEU A 13 -22.51 15.13 1.82
CA LEU A 13 -23.13 14.47 2.96
C LEU A 13 -23.27 15.51 4.09
N THR A 14 -24.48 15.97 4.33
CA THR A 14 -24.75 17.00 5.35
C THR A 14 -24.96 16.34 6.73
N VAL A 15 -24.41 16.94 7.79
CA VAL A 15 -24.56 16.49 9.20
C VAL A 15 -26.02 16.17 9.60
N PRO A 16 -27.04 16.96 9.17
CA PRO A 16 -28.44 16.65 9.47
C PRO A 16 -28.94 15.37 8.81
N THR A 17 -28.36 14.97 7.67
CA THR A 17 -28.73 13.74 6.95
C THR A 17 -28.23 12.53 7.74
N PHE A 18 -26.97 12.52 8.17
CA PHE A 18 -26.43 11.45 9.02
C PHE A 18 -27.18 11.27 10.34
N LYS A 19 -27.62 12.38 10.97
CA LYS A 19 -28.34 12.31 12.26
C LYS A 19 -29.73 11.69 12.15
N LYS A 20 -30.33 11.68 10.95
CA LYS A 20 -31.67 11.13 10.70
C LYS A 20 -31.66 9.64 10.35
N GLU A 21 -30.51 9.11 9.93
CA GLU A 21 -30.38 7.70 9.58
C GLU A 21 -30.43 6.83 10.83
N LYS A 22 -31.39 5.89 10.87
CA LYS A 22 -31.48 4.90 11.93
C LYS A 22 -30.52 3.76 11.60
N ILE A 23 -29.56 3.52 12.49
CA ILE A 23 -28.65 2.37 12.43
C ILE A 23 -29.02 1.35 13.50
N LEU A 24 -28.84 0.06 13.19
CA LEU A 24 -28.92 -0.99 14.19
C LEU A 24 -27.62 -0.98 14.99
N VAL A 25 -27.72 -0.73 16.30
CA VAL A 25 -26.57 -0.78 17.21
C VAL A 25 -26.59 -2.12 17.95
N PRO A 26 -25.66 -3.04 17.67
CA PRO A 26 -25.58 -4.31 18.39
C PRO A 26 -25.07 -4.09 19.82
N THR A 27 -25.22 -5.10 20.68
CA THR A 27 -24.67 -5.10 22.03
C THR A 27 -23.15 -4.94 22.00
N VAL A 28 -22.59 -4.24 22.99
CA VAL A 28 -21.14 -3.99 23.12
C VAL A 28 -20.32 -5.27 22.93
N HIS A 29 -20.73 -6.36 23.58
CA HIS A 29 -20.05 -7.65 23.46
C HIS A 29 -19.95 -8.17 22.01
N LYS A 30 -21.01 -8.05 21.21
CA LYS A 30 -21.00 -8.44 19.79
C LYS A 30 -20.12 -7.53 18.95
N MET A 31 -20.04 -6.25 19.31
CA MET A 31 -19.14 -5.30 18.65
C MET A 31 -17.67 -5.64 18.95
N ASP A 32 -17.36 -6.03 20.17
CA ASP A 32 -15.99 -6.41 20.57
C ASP A 32 -15.54 -7.70 19.88
N GLU A 33 -16.40 -8.74 19.86
CA GLU A 33 -16.12 -9.98 19.12
C GLU A 33 -15.84 -9.73 17.64
N PHE A 34 -16.68 -8.90 17.01
CA PHE A 34 -16.52 -8.51 15.62
C PHE A 34 -15.21 -7.75 15.39
N THR A 35 -14.92 -6.76 16.24
CA THR A 35 -13.70 -5.95 16.17
C THR A 35 -12.45 -6.81 16.28
N LEU A 36 -12.41 -7.74 17.24
CA LEU A 36 -11.28 -8.64 17.43
C LEU A 36 -11.00 -9.50 16.20
N PHE A 37 -12.05 -10.08 15.61
CA PHE A 37 -11.91 -10.89 14.40
C PHE A 37 -11.42 -10.05 13.21
N PHE A 38 -12.05 -8.90 12.96
CA PHE A 38 -11.72 -8.06 11.81
C PHE A 38 -10.35 -7.40 11.92
N ASN A 39 -9.89 -7.06 13.12
CA ASN A 39 -8.56 -6.50 13.33
C ASN A 39 -7.46 -7.40 12.74
N SER A 40 -7.52 -8.72 13.01
CA SER A 40 -6.56 -9.68 12.45
C SER A 40 -6.57 -9.69 10.91
N VAL A 41 -7.74 -9.56 10.31
CA VAL A 41 -7.90 -9.51 8.85
C VAL A 41 -7.30 -8.22 8.29
N PHE A 42 -7.60 -7.07 8.90
CA PHE A 42 -7.05 -5.79 8.49
C PHE A 42 -5.54 -5.70 8.66
N ASP A 43 -4.99 -6.30 9.71
CA ASP A 43 -3.54 -6.37 9.93
C ASP A 43 -2.84 -7.19 8.84
N LYS A 44 -3.44 -8.31 8.42
CA LYS A 44 -2.94 -9.09 7.27
C LYS A 44 -2.98 -8.28 5.97
N ILE A 45 -4.08 -7.60 5.70
CA ILE A 45 -4.22 -6.74 4.51
C ILE A 45 -3.14 -5.65 4.53
N ARG A 46 -2.95 -4.98 5.66
CA ARG A 46 -1.94 -3.93 5.83
C ARG A 46 -0.53 -4.48 5.60
N THR A 47 -0.21 -5.62 6.19
CA THR A 47 1.10 -6.26 6.06
C THR A 47 1.39 -6.63 4.61
N ASN A 48 0.44 -7.27 3.93
CA ASN A 48 0.57 -7.66 2.54
C ASN A 48 0.77 -6.45 1.62
N ASN A 49 0.01 -5.37 1.84
CA ASN A 49 0.17 -4.14 1.07
C ASN A 49 1.55 -3.51 1.28
N SER A 50 2.07 -3.50 2.52
CA SER A 50 3.41 -3.02 2.82
C SER A 50 4.49 -3.86 2.13
N GLN A 51 4.35 -5.18 2.13
CA GLN A 51 5.25 -6.09 1.42
C GLN A 51 5.23 -5.86 -0.10
N ILE A 52 4.04 -5.71 -0.70
CA ILE A 52 3.89 -5.40 -2.12
C ILE A 52 4.61 -4.09 -2.46
N GLN A 53 4.40 -3.03 -1.67
CA GLN A 53 5.07 -1.74 -1.87
C GLN A 53 6.60 -1.88 -1.79
N SER A 54 7.10 -2.62 -0.80
CA SER A 54 8.55 -2.86 -0.65
C SER A 54 9.13 -3.64 -1.84
N LEU A 55 8.44 -4.67 -2.31
CA LEU A 55 8.84 -5.46 -3.48
C LEU A 55 8.82 -4.64 -4.77
N GLN A 56 7.79 -3.80 -4.94
CA GLN A 56 7.69 -2.87 -6.07
C GLN A 56 8.85 -1.87 -6.07
N GLN A 57 9.13 -1.23 -4.93
CA GLN A 57 10.27 -0.32 -4.79
C GLN A 57 11.61 -1.02 -5.07
N THR A 58 11.77 -2.25 -4.56
CA THR A 58 12.97 -3.05 -4.79
C THR A 58 13.14 -3.36 -6.29
N ARG A 59 12.07 -3.81 -6.96
CA ARG A 59 12.06 -4.03 -8.42
C ARG A 59 12.42 -2.75 -9.18
N ASP A 60 11.76 -1.63 -8.86
CA ASP A 60 11.93 -0.37 -9.56
C ASP A 60 13.30 0.26 -9.33
N THR A 61 13.95 -0.06 -8.22
CA THR A 61 15.32 0.34 -7.92
C THR A 61 16.36 -0.56 -8.61
N LEU A 62 16.11 -1.88 -8.63
CA LEU A 62 17.06 -2.85 -9.15
C LEU A 62 17.03 -2.95 -10.67
N LEU A 63 15.86 -2.88 -11.30
CA LEU A 63 15.71 -3.06 -12.74
C LEU A 63 16.51 -2.03 -13.55
N PRO A 64 16.47 -0.71 -13.27
CA PRO A 64 17.31 0.27 -13.98
C PRO A 64 18.80 0.04 -13.77
N LYS A 65 19.22 -0.40 -12.58
CA LYS A 65 20.63 -0.70 -12.26
C LYS A 65 21.13 -1.96 -12.97
N LEU A 66 20.26 -2.95 -13.18
CA LEU A 66 20.54 -4.14 -13.97
C LEU A 66 20.59 -3.80 -15.47
N MET A 67 19.62 -3.06 -16.00
CA MET A 67 19.58 -2.65 -17.41
C MET A 67 20.75 -1.74 -17.80
N SER A 68 21.18 -0.84 -16.92
CA SER A 68 22.37 0.00 -17.15
C SER A 68 23.70 -0.77 -17.04
N GLY A 69 23.67 -2.02 -16.57
CA GLY A 69 24.85 -2.85 -16.33
C GLY A 69 25.72 -2.36 -15.16
N ALA A 70 25.16 -1.52 -14.28
CA ALA A 70 25.79 -1.10 -13.02
C ALA A 70 25.75 -2.21 -11.96
N LEU A 71 24.71 -3.06 -12.01
CA LEU A 71 24.60 -4.32 -11.28
C LEU A 71 24.61 -5.49 -12.25
N ARG A 72 25.24 -6.61 -11.87
CA ARG A 72 25.28 -7.85 -12.66
C ARG A 72 25.02 -9.06 -11.77
N VAL A 73 24.31 -10.04 -12.32
CA VAL A 73 24.04 -11.32 -11.64
C VAL A 73 25.20 -12.27 -11.91
N SER A 74 25.82 -12.81 -10.86
CA SER A 74 26.85 -13.85 -10.93
C SER A 74 26.25 -15.19 -11.36
N LYS A 75 27.06 -16.13 -11.85
CA LYS A 75 26.61 -17.51 -12.16
C LYS A 75 26.03 -18.22 -10.92
N ASP A 76 26.44 -17.76 -9.74
CA ASP A 76 26.06 -18.23 -8.41
C ASP A 76 24.83 -17.47 -7.85
N GLY A 77 24.14 -16.66 -8.68
CA GLY A 77 22.89 -15.97 -8.34
C GLY A 77 23.05 -14.68 -7.52
N GLN A 78 24.27 -14.30 -7.16
CA GLN A 78 24.54 -13.10 -6.35
C GLN A 78 24.65 -11.82 -7.18
N LEU A 79 24.20 -10.69 -6.62
CA LEU A 79 24.35 -9.36 -7.23
C LEU A 79 25.77 -8.82 -7.00
N ARG A 80 26.45 -8.39 -8.08
CA ARG A 80 27.78 -7.77 -8.05
C ARG A 80 27.73 -6.38 -8.70
N VAL A 81 28.38 -5.40 -8.08
CA VAL A 81 28.50 -4.03 -8.62
C VAL A 81 29.59 -3.98 -9.69
N ASN A 82 29.31 -3.32 -10.82
CA ASN A 82 30.29 -3.14 -11.89
C ASN A 82 31.19 -1.92 -11.62
N THR A 83 32.35 -2.17 -11.00
CA THR A 83 33.30 -1.14 -10.56
C THR A 83 33.97 -0.36 -11.70
N LEU A 84 34.00 -0.91 -12.92
CA LEU A 84 34.66 -0.26 -14.08
C LEU A 84 33.85 0.94 -14.64
N LYS A 85 32.51 0.89 -14.58
CA LYS A 85 31.66 2.03 -15.01
C LYS A 85 31.62 3.17 -13.99
N ASN A 86 31.74 2.88 -12.70
CA ASN A 86 31.69 3.91 -11.66
C ASN A 86 32.95 4.79 -11.61
N LYS A 87 34.13 4.28 -12.00
CA LYS A 87 35.38 5.07 -12.03
C LYS A 87 35.42 6.17 -13.09
N ILE A 88 34.70 6.03 -14.20
CA ILE A 88 34.68 7.02 -15.30
C ILE A 88 33.76 8.20 -14.94
N LYS A 89 32.71 7.97 -14.13
CA LYS A 89 31.73 9.00 -13.78
C LYS A 89 32.16 9.92 -12.63
N THR A 90 33.26 9.61 -11.93
CA THR A 90 33.79 10.40 -10.79
C THR A 90 35.05 11.21 -11.15
N ARG A 91 35.44 11.24 -12.42
CA ARG A 91 36.63 11.97 -12.91
C ARG A 91 36.34 13.02 -13.99
N LEU A 92 35.10 13.47 -14.09
CA LEU A 92 34.68 14.63 -14.89
C LEU A 92 33.94 15.61 -13.97
#